data_AF-A0A7C5Z3V4-F1
#
_entry.id   AF-A0A7C5Z3V4-F1
#
_cell.length_a   1.000
_cell.length_b   1.000
_cell.length_c   1.000
_cell.angle_alpha   90.00
_cell.angle_beta   90.00
_cell.angle_gamma   90.00
#
_symmetry.space_group_name_H-M   'P 1'
#
loop_
_entity.id
_entity.type
_entity.pdbx_description
1 polymer ?
#
loop_
_entity_poly.entity_id
_entity_poly.type
_entity_poly.pdbx_seq_one_letter_code
_entity_poly.pdbx_strand_id
1 'polypeptide(L)'
;HHIEDVGPRSAHIAGVEYSAFQKDLSGDLKVERFQPLPGDPDDYLRIRTEDGRLVSVTPTCASNFLGLVPEGDAAHGNREPITAAMAALCRFVRRDAQGLAEELLEKATVKVRRVVEEMIEDYELDPQLLTLSGGGGGASAIVPFTAKRMGLPFEIAPNSAVISAIGVALALVRDSIEKTVINPTEKDILQIRREAEEAVVRMGADPQSVEVEIEIDAQKNILRASATGTTELRTRDLAKAALGEEELEQRVRQSVRGQIEHVEQVASVGGLLVYHVKTVQPMLAGLIKRRTNQVRVIDREGIIRLQLRRGDTMTGTKQSVLSHLREFIEKHTTYGDAGREFPDLFLLFRGRILDLSGLINLEQIQSLAQVELASVGDNEPLAAILKF
;
A
#
# COMPACT_ATOMS: atom_id res chain seq x y z
N HIS A 1 -35.75 -10.98 -10.92
CA HIS A 1 -35.31 -10.95 -9.51
C HIS A 1 -34.05 -10.11 -9.42
N HIS A 2 -33.91 -9.25 -8.41
CA HIS A 2 -32.69 -8.47 -8.14
C HIS A 2 -31.82 -9.25 -7.14
N ILE A 3 -30.50 -9.21 -7.29
CA ILE A 3 -29.60 -9.74 -6.26
C ILE A 3 -29.43 -8.66 -5.19
N GLU A 4 -29.93 -8.94 -3.99
CA GLU A 4 -29.86 -7.98 -2.89
C GLU A 4 -28.42 -7.78 -2.41
N ASP A 5 -27.70 -8.87 -2.16
CA ASP A 5 -26.33 -8.85 -1.64
C ASP A 5 -25.54 -10.14 -1.99
N VAL A 6 -24.24 -10.13 -1.70
CA VAL A 6 -23.32 -11.27 -1.78
C VAL A 6 -22.51 -11.40 -0.47
N GLY A 7 -22.27 -12.62 -0.02
CA GLY A 7 -21.66 -12.86 1.30
C GLY A 7 -22.69 -12.65 2.43
N PRO A 8 -22.28 -12.56 3.71
CA PRO A 8 -20.92 -12.32 4.19
C PRO A 8 -20.06 -13.57 4.28
N ARG A 9 -20.66 -14.76 4.18
CA ARG A 9 -19.96 -16.03 4.39
C ARG A 9 -19.25 -16.51 3.12
N SER A 10 -18.11 -17.16 3.30
CA SER A 10 -17.53 -18.01 2.26
C SER A 10 -18.47 -19.20 2.01
N ALA A 11 -18.40 -19.79 0.81
CA ALA A 11 -19.20 -20.97 0.49
C ALA A 11 -18.96 -22.10 1.52
N HIS A 12 -17.69 -22.32 1.88
CA HIS A 12 -17.29 -23.30 2.89
C HIS A 12 -17.98 -23.07 4.24
N ILE A 13 -18.03 -21.83 4.74
CA ILE A 13 -18.72 -21.51 6.01
C ILE A 13 -20.24 -21.68 5.88
N ALA A 14 -20.80 -21.43 4.69
CA ALA A 14 -22.21 -21.63 4.38
C ALA A 14 -22.60 -23.11 4.16
N GLY A 15 -21.68 -24.07 4.33
CA GLY A 15 -21.95 -25.48 4.14
C GLY A 15 -22.21 -25.88 2.68
N VAL A 16 -21.73 -25.09 1.73
CA VAL A 16 -21.82 -25.36 0.28
C VAL A 16 -20.44 -25.25 -0.36
N GLU A 17 -20.25 -25.91 -1.49
CA GLU A 17 -18.98 -25.88 -2.20
C GLU A 17 -18.93 -24.73 -3.22
N TYR A 18 -17.73 -24.34 -3.61
CA TYR A 18 -17.54 -23.35 -4.68
C TYR A 18 -17.78 -24.00 -6.04
N SER A 19 -18.69 -23.46 -6.84
CA SER A 19 -18.86 -23.92 -8.24
C SER A 19 -17.58 -23.74 -9.05
N ALA A 20 -16.79 -22.71 -8.74
CA ALA A 20 -15.51 -22.43 -9.39
C ALA A 20 -14.47 -23.55 -9.26
N PHE A 21 -14.52 -24.36 -8.20
CA PHE A 21 -13.50 -25.37 -7.93
C PHE A 21 -14.00 -26.80 -8.10
N GLN A 22 -15.22 -26.98 -8.60
CA GLN A 22 -15.74 -28.30 -8.96
C GLN A 22 -14.95 -28.87 -10.14
N LYS A 23 -14.71 -30.18 -10.16
CA LYS A 23 -14.12 -30.84 -11.33
C LYS A 23 -15.08 -30.87 -12.51
N ASP A 24 -16.36 -31.11 -12.20
CA ASP A 24 -17.46 -31.15 -13.15
C ASP A 24 -18.72 -30.55 -12.53
N LEU A 25 -19.61 -30.05 -13.39
CA LEU A 25 -20.97 -29.67 -13.00
C LEU A 25 -21.88 -29.87 -14.21
N SER A 26 -22.57 -31.00 -14.23
CA SER A 26 -23.41 -31.46 -15.35
C SER A 26 -24.76 -31.96 -14.85
N GLY A 27 -25.69 -32.26 -15.78
CA GLY A 27 -27.04 -32.72 -15.45
C GLY A 27 -28.01 -31.59 -15.08
N ASP A 28 -29.13 -31.95 -14.46
CA ASP A 28 -30.13 -30.98 -13.98
C ASP A 28 -29.61 -30.24 -12.73
N LEU A 29 -29.46 -28.93 -12.87
CA LEU A 29 -28.95 -28.04 -11.84
C LEU A 29 -30.11 -27.24 -11.24
N LYS A 30 -30.55 -27.65 -10.05
CA LYS A 30 -31.68 -27.03 -9.37
C LYS A 30 -31.22 -25.92 -8.44
N VAL A 31 -31.54 -24.67 -8.81
CA VAL A 31 -31.33 -23.51 -7.94
C VAL A 31 -32.42 -23.50 -6.86
N GLU A 32 -32.01 -23.41 -5.60
CA GLU A 32 -32.92 -23.35 -4.45
C GLU A 32 -32.47 -22.30 -3.43
N ARG A 33 -33.44 -21.76 -2.70
CA ARG A 33 -33.18 -20.87 -1.56
C ARG A 33 -32.76 -21.69 -0.34
N PHE A 34 -31.87 -21.14 0.47
CA PHE A 34 -31.45 -21.76 1.72
C PHE A 34 -30.99 -20.71 2.74
N GLN A 35 -30.96 -21.10 4.00
CA GLN A 35 -30.33 -20.35 5.08
C GLN A 35 -28.91 -20.93 5.31
N PRO A 36 -27.84 -20.14 5.12
CA PRO A 36 -26.46 -20.62 5.29
C PRO A 36 -26.13 -21.09 6.71
N LEU A 37 -26.41 -20.25 7.71
CA LEU A 37 -26.25 -20.56 9.13
C LEU A 37 -27.46 -20.07 9.92
N PRO A 38 -27.71 -20.61 11.13
CA PRO A 38 -28.78 -20.12 11.99
C PRO A 38 -28.65 -18.61 12.23
N GLY A 39 -29.70 -17.86 11.87
CA GLY A 39 -29.75 -16.41 12.02
C GLY A 39 -29.45 -15.63 10.73
N ASP A 40 -28.90 -16.27 9.69
CA ASP A 40 -28.79 -15.66 8.37
C ASP A 40 -30.18 -15.62 7.69
N PRO A 41 -30.43 -14.71 6.72
CA PRO A 41 -31.61 -14.79 5.86
C PRO A 41 -31.74 -16.14 5.14
N ASP A 42 -32.97 -16.57 4.83
CA ASP A 42 -33.27 -17.85 4.17
C ASP A 42 -33.39 -17.75 2.64
N ASP A 43 -33.01 -16.61 2.07
CA ASP A 43 -33.13 -16.28 0.66
C ASP A 43 -31.82 -16.37 -0.14
N TYR A 44 -30.75 -16.89 0.49
CA TYR A 44 -29.50 -17.20 -0.22
C TYR A 44 -29.73 -18.29 -1.24
N LEU A 45 -28.95 -18.28 -2.32
CA LEU A 45 -29.10 -19.24 -3.41
C LEU A 45 -27.98 -20.27 -3.39
N ARG A 46 -28.36 -21.54 -3.53
CA ARG A 46 -27.43 -22.65 -3.84
C ARG A 46 -27.96 -23.45 -5.01
N ILE A 47 -27.10 -24.27 -5.58
CA ILE A 47 -27.40 -25.20 -6.66
C ILE A 47 -27.24 -26.61 -6.11
N ARG A 48 -28.31 -27.40 -6.23
CA ARG A 48 -28.30 -28.83 -5.98
C ARG A 48 -28.11 -29.56 -7.30
N THR A 49 -27.08 -30.40 -7.36
CA THR A 49 -26.83 -31.32 -8.47
C THR A 49 -27.63 -32.62 -8.29
N GLU A 50 -27.76 -33.41 -9.36
CA GLU A 50 -28.41 -34.73 -9.31
C GLU A 50 -27.72 -35.69 -8.34
N ASP A 51 -26.40 -35.62 -8.21
CA ASP A 51 -25.60 -36.44 -7.28
C ASP A 51 -25.63 -35.93 -5.83
N GLY A 52 -26.43 -34.89 -5.55
CA GLY A 52 -26.68 -34.38 -4.20
C GLY A 52 -25.67 -33.38 -3.67
N ARG A 53 -24.62 -33.03 -4.44
CA ARG A 53 -23.71 -31.93 -4.10
C ARG A 53 -24.47 -30.61 -4.00
N LEU A 54 -24.00 -29.76 -3.09
CA LEU A 54 -24.51 -28.41 -2.90
C LEU A 54 -23.40 -27.43 -3.24
N VAL A 55 -23.57 -26.68 -4.31
CA VAL A 55 -22.59 -25.70 -4.78
C VAL A 55 -23.22 -24.31 -4.84
N SER A 56 -22.42 -23.26 -4.80
CA SER A 56 -22.90 -21.90 -5.00
C SER A 56 -22.07 -21.13 -6.00
N VAL A 57 -22.75 -20.29 -6.77
CA VAL A 57 -22.11 -19.19 -7.49
C VAL A 57 -21.63 -18.16 -6.46
N THR A 58 -20.39 -17.73 -6.58
CA THR A 58 -19.73 -16.77 -5.68
C THR A 58 -19.09 -15.64 -6.49
N PRO A 59 -18.61 -14.54 -5.85
CA PRO A 59 -17.79 -13.55 -6.53
C PRO A 59 -16.58 -14.14 -7.28
N THR A 60 -15.99 -15.23 -6.76
CA THR A 60 -14.93 -15.98 -7.47
C THR A 60 -15.42 -16.54 -8.81
N CYS A 61 -16.64 -17.10 -8.85
CA CYS A 61 -17.24 -17.60 -10.10
C CYS A 61 -17.49 -16.45 -11.09
N ALA A 62 -18.03 -15.33 -10.62
CA ALA A 62 -18.30 -14.16 -11.44
C ALA A 62 -17.02 -13.55 -12.02
N SER A 63 -15.98 -13.42 -11.21
CA SER A 63 -14.68 -12.89 -11.62
C SER A 63 -14.00 -13.77 -12.68
N ASN A 64 -13.99 -15.10 -12.48
CA ASN A 64 -13.50 -16.04 -13.47
C ASN A 64 -14.35 -16.04 -14.75
N PHE A 65 -15.68 -15.94 -14.64
CA PHE A 65 -16.59 -15.85 -15.79
C PHE A 65 -16.29 -14.62 -16.66
N LEU A 66 -15.94 -13.49 -16.05
CA LEU A 66 -15.54 -12.26 -16.73
C LEU A 66 -14.07 -12.23 -17.17
N GLY A 67 -13.30 -13.31 -16.91
CA GLY A 67 -11.89 -13.40 -17.29
C GLY A 67 -10.96 -12.47 -16.51
N LEU A 68 -11.32 -12.12 -15.26
CA LEU A 68 -10.55 -11.18 -14.44
C LEU A 68 -9.48 -11.86 -13.57
N VAL A 69 -9.60 -13.18 -13.36
CA VAL A 69 -8.65 -13.95 -12.56
C VAL A 69 -7.54 -14.51 -13.46
N PRO A 70 -6.26 -14.19 -13.20
CA PRO A 70 -5.14 -14.69 -14.00
C PRO A 70 -5.05 -16.22 -14.01
N GLU A 71 -4.53 -16.79 -15.09
CA GLU A 71 -4.18 -18.21 -15.12
C GLU A 71 -3.08 -18.51 -14.08
N GLY A 72 -3.19 -19.67 -13.41
CA GLY A 72 -2.25 -20.10 -12.38
C GLY A 72 -2.46 -19.46 -11.00
N ASP A 73 -3.38 -18.50 -10.86
CA ASP A 73 -3.76 -17.94 -9.55
C ASP A 73 -4.56 -18.96 -8.72
N ALA A 74 -4.44 -18.89 -7.39
CA ALA A 74 -5.17 -19.79 -6.48
C ALA A 74 -6.70 -19.63 -6.57
N ALA A 75 -7.19 -18.47 -7.02
CA ALA A 75 -8.61 -18.22 -7.28
C ALA A 75 -9.05 -18.63 -8.68
N HIS A 76 -8.15 -19.10 -9.55
CA HIS A 76 -8.48 -19.53 -10.91
C HIS A 76 -9.35 -20.78 -10.87
N GLY A 77 -10.55 -20.70 -11.46
CA GLY A 77 -11.56 -21.74 -11.39
C GLY A 77 -11.83 -22.44 -12.73
N ASN A 78 -12.50 -23.58 -12.67
CA ASN A 78 -12.84 -24.39 -13.84
C ASN A 78 -13.97 -23.76 -14.64
N ARG A 79 -13.67 -23.38 -15.88
CA ARG A 79 -14.59 -22.63 -16.76
C ARG A 79 -15.92 -23.35 -17.02
N GLU A 80 -15.89 -24.66 -17.25
CA GLU A 80 -17.08 -25.46 -17.55
C GLU A 80 -18.08 -25.45 -16.38
N PRO A 81 -17.70 -25.86 -15.15
CA PRO A 81 -18.55 -25.74 -13.97
C PRO A 81 -19.08 -24.33 -13.71
N ILE A 82 -18.24 -23.31 -13.85
CA ILE A 82 -18.66 -21.92 -13.67
C ILE A 82 -19.76 -21.55 -14.67
N THR A 83 -19.57 -21.92 -15.95
CA THR A 83 -20.54 -21.62 -17.01
C THR A 83 -21.87 -22.33 -16.74
N ALA A 84 -21.83 -23.60 -16.33
CA ALA A 84 -23.02 -24.37 -16.00
C ALA A 84 -23.78 -23.77 -14.78
N ALA A 85 -23.06 -23.43 -13.72
CA ALA A 85 -23.62 -22.82 -12.52
C ALA A 85 -24.23 -21.44 -12.80
N MET A 86 -23.51 -20.58 -13.53
CA MET A 86 -23.99 -19.28 -13.97
C MET A 86 -25.25 -19.41 -14.83
N ALA A 87 -25.27 -20.35 -15.79
CA ALA A 87 -26.43 -20.58 -16.64
C ALA A 87 -27.66 -21.03 -15.84
N ALA A 88 -27.49 -21.93 -14.85
CA ALA A 88 -28.57 -22.33 -13.95
C ALA A 88 -29.11 -21.15 -13.15
N LEU A 89 -28.21 -20.34 -12.57
CA LEU A 89 -28.59 -19.14 -11.82
C LEU A 89 -29.32 -18.12 -12.70
N CYS A 90 -28.82 -17.84 -13.90
CA CYS A 90 -29.43 -16.95 -14.89
C CYS A 90 -30.87 -17.35 -15.26
N ARG A 91 -31.12 -18.64 -15.49
CA ARG A 91 -32.47 -19.16 -15.75
C ARG A 91 -33.40 -18.91 -14.56
N PHE A 92 -32.90 -19.09 -13.34
CA PHE A 92 -33.66 -18.88 -12.12
C PHE A 92 -33.99 -17.39 -11.89
N VAL A 93 -33.01 -16.50 -12.01
CA VAL A 93 -33.21 -15.05 -11.77
C VAL A 93 -33.80 -14.29 -12.96
N ARG A 94 -33.81 -14.92 -14.15
CA ARG A 94 -34.20 -14.38 -15.46
C ARG A 94 -33.37 -13.18 -15.90
N ARG A 95 -32.05 -13.35 -15.91
CA ARG A 95 -31.06 -12.34 -16.32
C ARG A 95 -30.00 -12.94 -17.24
N ASP A 96 -29.29 -12.09 -17.97
CA ASP A 96 -28.11 -12.49 -18.74
C ASP A 96 -26.92 -12.76 -17.83
N ALA A 97 -25.99 -13.61 -18.27
CA ALA A 97 -24.86 -14.07 -17.45
C ALA A 97 -23.83 -12.98 -17.17
N GLN A 98 -23.58 -12.09 -18.14
CA GLN A 98 -22.59 -11.05 -17.98
C GLN A 98 -23.06 -10.00 -16.97
N GLY A 99 -24.25 -9.45 -17.15
CA GLY A 99 -24.84 -8.47 -16.22
C GLY A 99 -25.04 -9.02 -14.82
N LEU A 100 -25.33 -10.32 -14.68
CA LEU A 100 -25.41 -10.98 -13.38
C LEU A 100 -24.04 -11.10 -12.71
N ALA A 101 -23.00 -11.47 -13.46
CA ALA A 101 -21.64 -11.54 -12.93
C ALA A 101 -21.14 -10.16 -12.48
N GLU A 102 -21.40 -9.12 -13.28
CA GLU A 102 -21.06 -7.74 -12.93
C GLU A 102 -21.83 -7.26 -11.69
N GLU A 103 -23.13 -7.56 -11.57
CA GLU A 103 -23.93 -7.23 -10.39
C GLU A 103 -23.40 -7.91 -9.11
N LEU A 104 -23.05 -9.21 -9.19
CA LEU A 104 -22.46 -9.94 -8.06
C LEU A 104 -21.15 -9.28 -7.58
N LEU A 105 -20.28 -8.90 -8.52
CA LEU A 105 -19.02 -8.23 -8.19
C LEU A 105 -19.24 -6.80 -7.69
N GLU A 106 -20.24 -6.08 -8.21
CA GLU A 106 -20.59 -4.74 -7.73
C GLU A 106 -20.96 -4.77 -6.25
N LYS A 107 -21.82 -5.72 -5.85
CA LYS A 107 -22.24 -5.89 -4.45
C LYS A 107 -21.06 -6.20 -3.53
N ALA A 108 -20.11 -7.04 -3.97
CA ALA A 108 -18.88 -7.29 -3.21
C ALA A 108 -17.99 -6.04 -3.14
N THR A 109 -17.88 -5.32 -4.26
CA THR A 109 -17.03 -4.13 -4.42
C THR A 109 -17.46 -2.99 -3.51
N VAL A 110 -18.76 -2.75 -3.35
CA VAL A 110 -19.26 -1.68 -2.47
C VAL A 110 -18.72 -1.81 -1.04
N LYS A 111 -18.60 -3.05 -0.53
CA LYS A 111 -18.10 -3.33 0.83
C LYS A 111 -16.61 -2.99 0.96
N VAL A 112 -15.80 -3.38 -0.04
CA VAL A 112 -14.36 -3.11 -0.05
C VAL A 112 -14.09 -1.63 -0.31
N ARG A 113 -14.77 -1.05 -1.29
CA ARG A 113 -14.65 0.35 -1.67
C ARG A 113 -14.87 1.28 -0.48
N ARG A 114 -15.92 1.03 0.31
CA ARG A 114 -16.21 1.82 1.51
C ARG A 114 -15.02 1.86 2.46
N VAL A 115 -14.43 0.71 2.79
CA VAL A 115 -13.27 0.63 3.69
C VAL A 115 -12.06 1.35 3.09
N VAL A 116 -11.82 1.20 1.79
CA VAL A 116 -10.70 1.88 1.12
C VAL A 116 -10.91 3.40 1.09
N GLU A 117 -12.12 3.88 0.81
CA GLU A 117 -12.44 5.31 0.84
C GLU A 117 -12.31 5.91 2.24
N GLU A 118 -12.78 5.20 3.28
CA GLU A 118 -12.58 5.58 4.69
C GLU A 118 -11.07 5.70 5.01
N MET A 119 -10.23 4.75 4.59
CA MET A 119 -8.77 4.84 4.78
C MET A 119 -8.13 6.00 4.00
N ILE A 120 -8.60 6.28 2.79
CA ILE A 120 -8.07 7.40 1.99
C ILE A 120 -8.34 8.73 2.69
N GLU A 121 -9.54 8.88 3.26
CA GLU A 121 -9.93 10.07 4.02
C GLU A 121 -9.17 10.18 5.34
N ASP A 122 -9.18 9.13 6.16
CA ASP A 122 -8.56 9.10 7.51
C ASP A 122 -7.06 9.40 7.48
N TYR A 123 -6.35 8.96 6.43
CA TYR A 123 -4.91 9.15 6.27
C TYR A 123 -4.56 10.26 5.26
N GLU A 124 -5.54 11.03 4.79
CA GLU A 124 -5.37 12.13 3.82
C GLU A 124 -4.54 11.72 2.59
N LEU A 125 -4.75 10.49 2.09
CA LEU A 125 -3.92 9.91 1.04
C LEU A 125 -4.23 10.54 -0.32
N ASP A 126 -3.20 10.89 -1.09
CA ASP A 126 -3.40 11.38 -2.46
C ASP A 126 -3.83 10.23 -3.40
N PRO A 127 -5.07 10.24 -3.94
CA PRO A 127 -5.56 9.14 -4.77
C PRO A 127 -4.75 8.90 -6.04
N GLN A 128 -3.97 9.88 -6.51
CA GLN A 128 -3.10 9.73 -7.69
C GLN A 128 -1.83 8.92 -7.41
N LEU A 129 -1.46 8.73 -6.14
CA LEU A 129 -0.28 7.96 -5.73
C LEU A 129 -0.62 6.53 -5.29
N LEU A 130 -1.91 6.19 -5.21
CA LEU A 130 -2.36 4.92 -4.66
C LEU A 130 -2.24 3.76 -5.66
N THR A 131 -2.06 2.56 -5.12
CA THR A 131 -2.24 1.29 -5.84
C THR A 131 -2.96 0.35 -4.90
N LEU A 132 -4.00 -0.33 -5.38
CA LEU A 132 -4.74 -1.29 -4.58
C LEU A 132 -4.00 -2.64 -4.60
N SER A 133 -3.34 -3.00 -3.50
CA SER A 133 -2.60 -4.26 -3.38
C SER A 133 -3.48 -5.34 -2.76
N GLY A 134 -3.59 -6.49 -3.44
CA GLY A 134 -4.42 -7.62 -3.04
C GLY A 134 -3.65 -8.71 -2.31
N GLY A 135 -4.03 -8.99 -1.07
CA GLY A 135 -3.54 -10.13 -0.27
C GLY A 135 -4.65 -11.11 0.10
N GLY A 136 -4.30 -12.38 0.32
CA GLY A 136 -5.22 -13.47 0.64
C GLY A 136 -5.71 -14.25 -0.58
N GLY A 137 -6.24 -15.46 -0.36
CA GLY A 137 -6.65 -16.37 -1.43
C GLY A 137 -7.85 -15.90 -2.28
N GLY A 138 -8.60 -14.91 -1.79
CA GLY A 138 -9.70 -14.27 -2.53
C GLY A 138 -9.32 -12.98 -3.25
N ALA A 139 -8.06 -12.54 -3.16
CA ALA A 139 -7.63 -11.23 -3.67
C ALA A 139 -7.95 -11.07 -5.16
N SER A 140 -7.51 -12.03 -5.98
CA SER A 140 -7.69 -12.00 -7.44
C SER A 140 -9.15 -12.10 -7.87
N ALA A 141 -10.04 -12.59 -6.99
CA ALA A 141 -11.47 -12.62 -7.26
C ALA A 141 -12.16 -11.25 -7.09
N ILE A 142 -11.61 -10.34 -6.29
CA ILE A 142 -12.28 -9.10 -5.86
C ILE A 142 -11.53 -7.85 -6.30
N VAL A 143 -10.21 -7.82 -6.09
CA VAL A 143 -9.35 -6.65 -6.25
C VAL A 143 -9.36 -6.11 -7.68
N PRO A 144 -9.25 -6.92 -8.76
CA PRO A 144 -9.23 -6.40 -10.13
C PRO A 144 -10.50 -5.61 -10.49
N PHE A 145 -11.67 -6.14 -10.11
CA PHE A 145 -12.95 -5.47 -10.39
C PHE A 145 -13.12 -4.22 -9.51
N THR A 146 -12.75 -4.31 -8.23
CA THR A 146 -12.80 -3.18 -7.29
C THR A 146 -11.94 -2.02 -7.79
N ALA A 147 -10.69 -2.31 -8.17
CA ALA A 147 -9.75 -1.33 -8.70
C ALA A 147 -10.27 -0.67 -9.98
N LYS A 148 -10.85 -1.47 -10.90
CA LYS A 148 -11.51 -0.95 -12.11
C LYS A 148 -12.65 0.02 -11.77
N ARG A 149 -13.48 -0.29 -10.78
CA ARG A 149 -14.59 0.59 -10.34
C ARG A 149 -14.12 1.86 -9.66
N MET A 150 -13.01 1.79 -8.92
CA MET A 150 -12.42 2.94 -8.23
C MET A 150 -11.50 3.76 -9.15
N GLY A 151 -11.19 3.29 -10.36
CA GLY A 151 -10.23 3.95 -11.25
C GLY A 151 -8.79 3.93 -10.71
N LEU A 152 -8.45 2.90 -9.92
CA LEU A 152 -7.14 2.73 -9.31
C LEU A 152 -6.33 1.64 -10.04
N PRO A 153 -5.00 1.79 -10.15
CA PRO A 153 -4.11 0.67 -10.42
C PRO A 153 -4.24 -0.39 -9.34
N PHE A 154 -3.94 -1.63 -9.68
CA PHE A 154 -3.88 -2.72 -8.70
C PHE A 154 -2.72 -3.65 -8.98
N GLU A 155 -2.37 -4.40 -7.94
CA GLU A 155 -1.45 -5.52 -8.01
C GLU A 155 -1.98 -6.64 -7.10
N ILE A 156 -1.63 -7.89 -7.41
CA ILE A 156 -1.84 -9.01 -6.52
C ILE A 156 -0.49 -9.39 -5.95
N ALA A 157 -0.40 -9.42 -4.61
CA ALA A 157 0.85 -9.74 -3.95
C ALA A 157 1.31 -11.16 -4.33
N PRO A 158 2.61 -11.38 -4.60
CA PRO A 158 3.14 -12.72 -4.77
C PRO A 158 2.83 -13.58 -3.56
N ASN A 159 2.45 -14.84 -3.78
CA ASN A 159 2.03 -15.74 -2.70
C ASN A 159 0.87 -15.18 -1.86
N SER A 160 -0.03 -14.39 -2.48
CA SER A 160 -1.18 -13.75 -1.83
C SER A 160 -1.95 -14.70 -0.91
N ALA A 161 -2.16 -15.95 -1.31
CA ALA A 161 -2.87 -16.97 -0.54
C ALA A 161 -2.27 -17.25 0.85
N VAL A 162 -0.96 -17.06 1.03
CA VAL A 162 -0.22 -17.33 2.28
C VAL A 162 0.41 -16.06 2.87
N ILE A 163 0.01 -14.88 2.40
CA ILE A 163 0.64 -13.61 2.78
C ILE A 163 0.60 -13.34 4.29
N SER A 164 -0.45 -13.77 4.99
CA SER A 164 -0.54 -13.62 6.44
C SER A 164 0.52 -14.43 7.18
N ALA A 165 0.82 -15.64 6.71
CA ALA A 165 1.88 -16.48 7.30
C ALA A 165 3.27 -15.88 7.03
N ILE A 166 3.47 -15.34 5.81
CA ILE A 166 4.68 -14.60 5.47
C ILE A 166 4.82 -13.36 6.36
N GLY A 167 3.75 -12.60 6.58
CA GLY A 167 3.75 -11.40 7.42
C GLY A 167 4.14 -11.71 8.87
N VAL A 168 3.63 -12.81 9.44
CA VAL A 168 4.04 -13.28 10.77
C VAL A 168 5.53 -13.68 10.78
N ALA A 169 6.00 -14.38 9.75
CA ALA A 169 7.40 -14.81 9.65
C ALA A 169 8.37 -13.62 9.45
N LEU A 170 7.91 -12.54 8.80
CA LEU A 170 8.71 -11.33 8.51
C LEU A 170 8.52 -10.21 9.54
N ALA A 171 7.68 -10.41 10.57
CA ALA A 171 7.32 -9.36 11.51
C ALA A 171 8.56 -8.75 12.17
N LEU A 172 8.59 -7.42 12.22
CA LEU A 172 9.64 -6.67 12.89
C LEU A 172 9.45 -6.81 14.40
N VAL A 173 10.57 -6.87 15.12
CA VAL A 173 10.56 -6.67 16.55
C VAL A 173 10.32 -5.19 16.78
N ARG A 174 9.22 -4.84 17.45
CA ARG A 174 8.85 -3.45 17.75
C ARG A 174 8.50 -3.32 19.22
N ASP A 175 8.98 -2.25 19.84
CA ASP A 175 8.57 -1.84 21.17
C ASP A 175 8.43 -0.31 21.22
N SER A 176 7.56 0.18 22.11
CA SER A 176 7.34 1.62 22.31
C SER A 176 7.39 1.96 23.78
N ILE A 177 8.25 2.91 24.13
CA ILE A 177 8.40 3.42 25.50
C ILE A 177 7.84 4.83 25.54
N GLU A 178 7.00 5.09 26.53
CA GLU A 178 6.35 6.38 26.72
C GLU A 178 6.69 6.96 28.10
N LYS A 179 6.98 8.26 28.13
CA LYS A 179 7.22 9.03 29.35
C LYS A 179 6.43 10.33 29.32
N THR A 180 5.81 10.68 30.45
CA THR A 180 5.22 12.00 30.63
C THR A 180 6.31 12.99 31.01
N VAL A 181 6.60 13.95 30.13
CA VAL A 181 7.63 14.98 30.31
C VAL A 181 7.08 16.33 29.87
N ILE A 182 7.09 17.30 30.79
CA ILE A 182 6.72 18.69 30.49
C ILE A 182 7.94 19.37 29.87
N ASN A 183 7.82 19.85 28.63
CA ASN A 183 8.91 20.47 27.85
C ASN A 183 10.18 19.59 27.80
N PRO A 184 10.16 18.48 27.03
CA PRO A 184 11.28 17.53 26.98
C PRO A 184 12.59 18.20 26.53
N THR A 185 13.69 17.87 27.22
CA THR A 185 15.04 18.34 26.88
C THR A 185 15.73 17.38 25.91
N GLU A 186 16.81 17.81 25.26
CA GLU A 186 17.65 16.93 24.41
C GLU A 186 18.12 15.67 25.15
N LYS A 187 18.41 15.79 26.45
CA LYS A 187 18.82 14.67 27.28
C LYS A 187 17.69 13.65 27.46
N ASP A 188 16.46 14.12 27.65
CA ASP A 188 15.29 13.25 27.81
C ASP A 188 15.02 12.47 26.52
N ILE A 189 15.14 13.15 25.37
CA ILE A 189 15.01 12.55 24.04
C ILE A 189 16.07 11.48 23.80
N LEU A 190 17.35 11.78 24.07
CA LEU A 190 18.44 10.81 23.90
C LEU A 190 18.32 9.61 24.84
N GLN A 191 17.82 9.83 26.06
CA GLN A 191 17.63 8.77 27.03
C GLN A 191 16.51 7.82 26.61
N ILE A 192 15.31 8.34 26.30
CA ILE A 192 14.19 7.48 25.91
C ILE A 192 14.48 6.73 24.60
N ARG A 193 15.24 7.36 23.69
CA ARG A 193 15.71 6.72 22.46
C ARG A 193 16.56 5.47 22.75
N ARG A 194 17.56 5.60 23.63
CA ARG A 194 18.42 4.46 24.01
C ARG A 194 17.62 3.35 24.69
N GLU A 195 16.70 3.72 25.57
CA GLU A 195 15.86 2.73 26.26
C GLU A 195 15.03 1.91 25.26
N ALA A 196 14.45 2.57 24.24
CA ALA A 196 13.68 1.89 23.21
C ALA A 196 14.57 1.01 22.31
N GLU A 197 15.75 1.50 21.92
CA GLU A 197 16.74 0.72 21.17
C GLU A 197 17.15 -0.55 21.92
N GLU A 198 17.52 -0.43 23.19
CA GLU A 198 17.88 -1.58 24.02
C GLU A 198 16.71 -2.57 24.20
N ALA A 199 15.47 -2.08 24.27
CA ALA A 199 14.30 -2.93 24.41
C ALA A 199 14.13 -3.88 23.20
N VAL A 200 14.22 -3.35 21.98
CA VAL A 200 14.11 -4.20 20.78
C VAL A 200 15.32 -5.10 20.57
N VAL A 201 16.53 -4.66 20.95
CA VAL A 201 17.72 -5.52 20.92
C VAL A 201 17.56 -6.70 21.90
N ARG A 202 17.03 -6.46 23.10
CA ARG A 202 16.70 -7.54 24.07
C ARG A 202 15.66 -8.53 23.52
N MET A 203 14.75 -8.06 22.68
CA MET A 203 13.77 -8.90 22.00
C MET A 203 14.32 -9.65 20.78
N GLY A 204 15.63 -9.52 20.49
CA GLY A 204 16.32 -10.27 19.44
C GLY A 204 16.50 -9.51 18.12
N ALA A 205 16.32 -8.20 18.11
CA ALA A 205 16.69 -7.37 16.97
C ALA A 205 18.22 -7.29 16.83
N ASP A 206 18.70 -7.36 15.59
CA ASP A 206 20.07 -6.99 15.22
C ASP A 206 20.26 -5.49 15.50
N PRO A 207 21.20 -5.08 16.38
CA PRO A 207 21.44 -3.68 16.72
C PRO A 207 21.66 -2.77 15.51
N GLN A 208 22.25 -3.27 14.43
CA GLN A 208 22.51 -2.46 13.22
C GLN A 208 21.24 -2.16 12.43
N SER A 209 20.19 -2.95 12.66
CA SER A 209 18.91 -2.85 11.97
C SER A 209 17.89 -1.97 12.70
N VAL A 210 18.21 -1.53 13.93
CA VAL A 210 17.26 -0.81 14.77
C VAL A 210 17.08 0.63 14.27
N GLU A 211 15.81 1.01 14.12
CA GLU A 211 15.34 2.35 13.85
C GLU A 211 14.46 2.81 15.01
N VAL A 212 14.65 4.04 15.48
CA VAL A 212 13.87 4.61 16.58
C VAL A 212 13.25 5.92 16.13
N GLU A 213 11.93 6.00 16.26
CA GLU A 213 11.13 7.19 15.99
C GLU A 213 10.74 7.85 17.31
N ILE A 214 10.89 9.18 17.39
CA ILE A 214 10.54 9.97 18.57
C ILE A 214 9.33 10.84 18.27
N GLU A 215 8.31 10.74 19.10
CA GLU A 215 7.08 11.53 19.03
C GLU A 215 6.96 12.40 20.28
N ILE A 216 6.62 13.67 20.10
CA ILE A 216 6.40 14.64 21.19
C ILE A 216 4.99 15.23 21.06
N ASP A 217 4.09 14.82 21.95
CA ASP A 217 2.77 15.44 22.11
C ASP A 217 2.85 16.49 23.23
N ALA A 218 3.10 17.75 22.83
CA ALA A 218 3.22 18.86 23.77
C ALA A 218 1.90 19.19 24.51
N GLN A 219 0.74 18.84 23.93
CA GLN A 219 -0.55 19.09 24.58
C GLN A 219 -0.79 18.10 25.72
N LYS A 220 -0.36 16.84 25.54
CA LYS A 220 -0.48 15.79 26.55
C LYS A 220 0.77 15.62 27.41
N ASN A 221 1.83 16.38 27.15
CA ASN A 221 3.16 16.24 27.78
C ASN A 221 3.71 14.81 27.63
N ILE A 222 3.53 14.20 26.46
CA ILE A 222 3.98 12.83 26.18
C ILE A 222 5.23 12.88 25.29
N LEU A 223 6.28 12.20 25.73
CA LEU A 223 7.45 11.87 24.95
C LEU A 223 7.44 10.35 24.72
N ARG A 224 7.37 9.92 23.47
CA ARG A 224 7.31 8.50 23.09
C ARG A 224 8.47 8.17 22.17
N ALA A 225 9.09 7.01 22.40
CA ALA A 225 10.06 6.42 21.49
C ALA A 225 9.56 5.07 21.00
N SER A 226 9.39 4.92 19.69
CA SER A 226 9.04 3.65 19.04
C SER A 226 10.28 3.09 18.35
N ALA A 227 10.82 1.97 18.83
CA ALA A 227 11.94 1.29 18.21
C ALA A 227 11.44 0.08 17.41
N THR A 228 12.06 -0.16 16.25
CA THR A 228 11.75 -1.29 15.38
C THR A 228 13.04 -1.88 14.82
N GLY A 229 13.19 -3.20 14.81
CA GLY A 229 14.38 -3.89 14.31
C GLY A 229 14.09 -5.25 13.70
N THR A 230 15.07 -5.78 12.97
CA THR A 230 15.02 -7.05 12.25
C THR A 230 15.78 -8.12 13.04
N THR A 231 15.33 -9.37 13.05
CA THR A 231 16.05 -10.46 13.74
C THR A 231 17.18 -11.03 12.87
N GLU A 232 18.30 -11.47 13.42
CA GLU A 232 19.45 -12.01 12.65
C GLU A 232 19.10 -13.14 11.65
N LEU A 233 18.12 -13.99 11.96
CA LEU A 233 17.64 -15.05 11.05
C LEU A 233 17.09 -14.49 9.73
N ARG A 234 16.61 -13.25 9.72
CA ARG A 234 16.05 -12.55 8.56
C ARG A 234 17.13 -12.02 7.61
N THR A 235 18.31 -11.66 8.12
CA THR A 235 19.37 -11.03 7.32
C THR A 235 19.92 -11.97 6.24
N ARG A 236 19.75 -13.29 6.39
CA ARG A 236 20.25 -14.30 5.43
C ARG A 236 19.27 -14.66 4.30
N ASP A 237 17.95 -14.50 4.49
CA ASP A 237 16.94 -14.89 3.48
C ASP A 237 16.44 -13.73 2.60
N LEU A 238 16.60 -12.48 3.05
CA LEU A 238 16.14 -11.30 2.30
C LEU A 238 17.15 -10.70 1.33
N ALA A 239 18.30 -11.33 1.11
CA ALA A 239 19.22 -10.91 0.06
C ALA A 239 18.65 -11.26 -1.33
N LYS A 240 17.54 -10.62 -1.72
CA LYS A 240 17.17 -10.51 -3.12
C LYS A 240 18.32 -9.80 -3.82
N ALA A 241 18.73 -10.34 -4.97
CA ALA A 241 19.73 -9.69 -5.80
C ALA A 241 19.25 -8.28 -6.15
N ALA A 242 20.15 -7.31 -6.05
CA ALA A 242 19.88 -5.95 -6.51
C ALA A 242 19.43 -5.99 -7.98
N LEU A 243 18.34 -5.31 -8.29
CA LEU A 243 17.83 -5.22 -9.66
C LEU A 243 18.77 -4.38 -10.54
N GLY A 244 18.71 -4.63 -11.84
CA GLY A 244 19.43 -3.83 -12.82
C GLY A 244 18.85 -2.41 -12.93
N GLU A 245 19.65 -1.45 -13.40
CA GLU A 245 19.22 -0.04 -13.55
C GLU A 245 17.98 0.10 -14.45
N GLU A 246 17.92 -0.66 -15.55
CA GLU A 246 16.76 -0.67 -16.44
C GLU A 246 15.49 -1.14 -15.73
N GLU A 247 15.57 -2.18 -14.90
CA GLU A 247 14.43 -2.71 -14.14
C GLU A 247 13.96 -1.71 -13.07
N LEU A 248 14.89 -1.03 -12.39
CA LEU A 248 14.58 0.00 -11.41
C LEU A 248 13.87 1.18 -12.07
N GLU A 249 14.34 1.65 -13.23
CA GLU A 249 13.68 2.71 -13.98
C GLU A 249 12.28 2.28 -14.45
N GLN A 250 12.11 1.03 -14.91
CA GLN A 250 10.79 0.52 -15.28
C GLN A 250 9.81 0.51 -14.10
N ARG A 251 10.25 0.13 -12.90
CA ARG A 251 9.41 0.20 -11.68
C ARG A 251 9.03 1.64 -11.34
N VAL A 252 9.97 2.57 -11.46
CA VAL A 252 9.68 4.01 -11.30
C VAL A 252 8.62 4.46 -12.29
N ARG A 253 8.76 4.10 -13.57
CA ARG A 253 7.79 4.43 -14.62
C ARG A 253 6.39 3.86 -14.34
N GLN A 254 6.31 2.61 -13.90
CA GLN A 254 5.04 1.95 -13.55
C GLN A 254 4.35 2.58 -12.35
N SER A 255 5.10 3.15 -11.40
CA SER A 255 4.56 3.86 -10.24
C SER A 255 3.97 5.24 -10.55
N VAL A 256 4.18 5.75 -11.76
CA VAL A 256 3.79 7.11 -12.14
C VAL A 256 2.54 7.08 -13.00
N ARG A 257 1.53 7.83 -12.57
CA ARG A 257 0.32 8.05 -13.36
C ARG A 257 0.50 9.24 -14.32
N GLY A 258 0.07 9.05 -15.56
CA GLY A 258 0.07 10.07 -16.61
C GLY A 258 1.14 9.82 -17.69
N GLN A 259 1.20 10.72 -18.67
CA GLN A 259 2.18 10.61 -19.75
C GLN A 259 3.55 11.07 -19.25
N ILE A 260 4.53 10.17 -19.26
CA ILE A 260 5.91 10.45 -18.89
C ILE A 260 6.63 11.09 -20.09
N GLU A 261 7.14 12.31 -19.93
CA GLU A 261 8.02 12.97 -20.91
C GLU A 261 9.48 12.56 -20.68
N HIS A 262 9.93 12.49 -19.43
CA HIS A 262 11.33 12.23 -19.07
C HIS A 262 11.44 11.59 -17.69
N VAL A 263 12.42 10.70 -17.52
CA VAL A 263 12.81 10.10 -16.24
C VAL A 263 14.31 10.30 -16.09
N GLU A 264 14.74 10.74 -14.91
CA GLU A 264 16.14 11.03 -14.62
C GLU A 264 16.48 10.58 -13.20
N GLN A 265 17.56 9.82 -13.03
CA GLN A 265 18.11 9.56 -11.70
C GLN A 265 18.96 10.76 -11.27
N VAL A 266 18.54 11.46 -10.21
CA VAL A 266 19.18 12.70 -9.72
C VAL A 266 20.07 12.47 -8.50
N ALA A 267 19.90 11.36 -7.78
CA ALA A 267 20.71 11.03 -6.60
C ALA A 267 20.86 9.52 -6.38
N SER A 268 21.95 9.14 -5.72
CA SER A 268 22.17 7.80 -5.15
C SER A 268 22.79 7.95 -3.77
N VAL A 269 22.06 7.60 -2.70
CA VAL A 269 22.50 7.78 -1.31
C VAL A 269 22.22 6.51 -0.52
N GLY A 270 23.29 5.82 -0.11
CA GLY A 270 23.21 4.63 0.75
C GLY A 270 22.31 3.51 0.19
N GLY A 271 22.26 3.34 -1.13
CA GLY A 271 21.43 2.33 -1.80
C GLY A 271 20.02 2.81 -2.17
N LEU A 272 19.61 4.00 -1.75
CA LEU A 272 18.41 4.66 -2.25
C LEU A 272 18.73 5.46 -3.51
N LEU A 273 17.93 5.29 -4.55
CA LEU A 273 18.02 6.05 -5.80
C LEU A 273 16.86 7.03 -5.87
N VAL A 274 17.16 8.29 -6.18
CA VAL A 274 16.13 9.34 -6.34
C VAL A 274 15.95 9.62 -7.82
N TYR A 275 14.70 9.53 -8.27
CA TYR A 275 14.30 9.82 -9.64
C TYR A 275 13.40 11.04 -9.70
N HIS A 276 13.67 11.91 -10.67
CA HIS A 276 12.75 12.94 -11.13
C HIS A 276 11.99 12.41 -12.34
N VAL A 277 10.66 12.51 -12.30
CA VAL A 277 9.77 12.07 -13.38
C VAL A 277 8.94 13.25 -13.85
N LYS A 278 9.27 13.76 -15.04
CA LYS A 278 8.52 14.84 -15.69
C LYS A 278 7.30 14.23 -16.37
N THR A 279 6.14 14.60 -15.87
CA THR A 279 4.85 14.17 -16.40
C THR A 279 4.10 15.31 -17.06
N VAL A 280 3.30 14.97 -18.06
CA VAL A 280 2.41 15.91 -18.74
C VAL A 280 0.98 15.46 -18.70
N GLN A 281 0.12 16.39 -18.33
CA GLN A 281 -1.32 16.20 -18.32
C GLN A 281 -1.97 17.25 -19.23
N PRO A 282 -2.80 16.84 -20.20
CA PRO A 282 -3.61 17.77 -20.97
C PRO A 282 -4.66 18.41 -20.07
N MET A 283 -4.79 19.73 -20.17
CA MET A 283 -5.83 20.54 -19.54
C MET A 283 -6.70 21.17 -20.62
N LEU A 284 -7.93 21.56 -20.27
CA LEU A 284 -8.88 22.24 -21.16
C LEU A 284 -9.01 21.54 -22.52
N ALA A 285 -9.43 20.27 -22.51
CA ALA A 285 -9.59 19.43 -23.71
C ALA A 285 -8.33 19.33 -24.62
N GLY A 286 -7.14 19.56 -24.07
CA GLY A 286 -5.85 19.44 -24.78
C GLY A 286 -5.25 20.76 -25.26
N LEU A 287 -5.89 21.90 -25.00
CA LEU A 287 -5.39 23.22 -25.40
C LEU A 287 -4.17 23.68 -24.59
N ILE A 288 -4.05 23.22 -23.34
CA ILE A 288 -2.96 23.57 -22.43
C ILE A 288 -2.35 22.28 -21.87
N LYS A 289 -1.02 22.24 -21.73
CA LYS A 289 -0.31 21.12 -21.11
C LYS A 289 0.24 21.56 -19.76
N ARG A 290 -0.16 20.88 -18.69
CA ARG A 290 0.45 21.04 -17.37
C ARG A 290 1.62 20.07 -17.26
N ARG A 291 2.81 20.61 -16.99
CA ARG A 291 4.00 19.83 -16.66
C ARG A 291 4.13 19.73 -15.15
N THR A 292 4.52 18.57 -14.65
CA THR A 292 4.75 18.38 -13.22
C THR A 292 5.97 17.49 -13.01
N ASN A 293 6.87 17.93 -12.13
CA ASN A 293 8.05 17.18 -11.74
C ASN A 293 7.74 16.34 -10.50
N GLN A 294 7.53 15.04 -10.69
CA GLN A 294 7.30 14.10 -9.61
C GLN A 294 8.64 13.57 -9.09
N VAL A 295 8.70 13.17 -7.82
CA VAL A 295 9.87 12.53 -7.23
C VAL A 295 9.51 11.10 -6.81
N ARG A 296 10.41 10.16 -7.09
CA ARG A 296 10.33 8.77 -6.62
C ARG A 296 11.65 8.40 -5.96
N VAL A 297 11.59 7.81 -4.78
CA VAL A 297 12.75 7.19 -4.14
C VAL A 297 12.55 5.69 -4.17
N ILE A 298 13.50 4.96 -4.74
CA ILE A 298 13.46 3.51 -4.89
C ILE A 298 14.71 2.90 -4.25
N ASP A 299 14.57 1.75 -3.60
CA ASP A 299 15.73 0.97 -3.15
C ASP A 299 16.27 0.03 -4.25
N ARG A 300 17.38 -0.65 -3.97
CA ARG A 300 18.00 -1.60 -4.93
C ARG A 300 17.17 -2.86 -5.18
N GLU A 301 16.16 -3.14 -4.36
CA GLU A 301 15.25 -4.26 -4.55
C GLU A 301 14.04 -3.88 -5.43
N GLY A 302 13.93 -2.60 -5.78
CA GLY A 302 12.85 -2.08 -6.60
C GLY A 302 11.61 -1.64 -5.81
N ILE A 303 11.72 -1.48 -4.50
CA ILE A 303 10.61 -1.01 -3.67
C ILE A 303 10.61 0.52 -3.66
N ILE A 304 9.48 1.13 -4.03
CA ILE A 304 9.30 2.58 -3.96
C ILE A 304 9.10 2.97 -2.49
N ARG A 305 10.07 3.69 -1.92
CA ARG A 305 10.12 4.11 -0.51
C ARG A 305 9.51 5.49 -0.26
N LEU A 306 9.46 6.35 -1.29
CA LEU A 306 8.83 7.68 -1.21
C LEU A 306 8.26 8.07 -2.57
N GLN A 307 7.06 8.67 -2.56
CA GLN A 307 6.37 9.16 -3.75
C GLN A 307 5.86 10.58 -3.53
N LEU A 308 6.33 11.52 -4.35
CA LEU A 308 5.89 12.91 -4.30
C LEU A 308 5.34 13.31 -5.67
N ARG A 309 4.15 13.91 -5.71
CA ARG A 309 3.57 14.43 -6.95
C ARG A 309 4.28 15.67 -7.46
N ARG A 310 4.84 16.45 -6.54
CA ARG A 310 5.62 17.64 -6.87
C ARG A 310 6.71 17.78 -5.83
N GLY A 311 7.93 17.94 -6.32
CA GLY A 311 9.06 18.13 -5.44
C GLY A 311 10.31 18.57 -6.18
N ASP A 312 11.30 18.96 -5.38
CA ASP A 312 12.64 19.31 -5.82
C ASP A 312 13.65 18.53 -4.97
N THR A 313 14.87 18.38 -5.47
CA THR A 313 15.91 17.61 -4.79
C THR A 313 17.24 18.36 -4.83
N MET A 314 17.88 18.45 -3.68
CA MET A 314 19.24 18.94 -3.53
C MET A 314 20.13 17.79 -3.06
N THR A 315 21.27 17.60 -3.70
CA THR A 315 22.21 16.50 -3.41
C THR A 315 23.60 17.05 -3.15
N GLY A 316 24.38 16.35 -2.31
CA GLY A 316 25.74 16.74 -2.02
C GLY A 316 26.31 16.00 -0.82
N THR A 317 27.34 16.56 -0.20
CA THR A 317 27.80 16.11 1.11
C THR A 317 26.88 16.64 2.21
N LYS A 318 26.88 16.01 3.39
CA LYS A 318 26.18 16.53 4.58
C LYS A 318 26.46 18.02 4.80
N GLN A 319 27.73 18.43 4.74
CA GLN A 319 28.12 19.82 4.96
C GLN A 319 27.49 20.76 3.93
N SER A 320 27.57 20.41 2.64
CA SER A 320 27.04 21.24 1.55
C SER A 320 25.52 21.33 1.58
N VAL A 321 24.83 20.21 1.82
CA VAL A 321 23.37 20.18 1.89
C VAL A 321 22.87 20.99 3.09
N LEU A 322 23.48 20.83 4.26
CA LEU A 322 23.08 21.59 5.45
C LEU A 322 23.37 23.09 5.34
N SER A 323 24.47 23.50 4.68
CA SER A 323 24.78 24.92 4.48
C SER A 323 23.78 25.62 3.55
N HIS A 324 23.23 24.91 2.56
CA HIS A 324 22.28 25.46 1.59
C HIS A 324 20.81 25.15 1.90
N LEU A 325 20.54 24.36 2.96
CA LEU A 325 19.18 23.90 3.29
C LEU A 325 18.19 25.03 3.50
N ARG A 326 18.61 26.11 4.18
CA ARG A 326 17.77 27.29 4.41
C ARG A 326 17.32 27.92 3.10
N GLU A 327 18.25 28.20 2.20
CA GLU A 327 17.96 28.79 0.89
C GLU A 327 17.06 27.86 0.05
N PHE A 328 17.32 26.56 0.11
CA PHE A 328 16.53 25.55 -0.62
C PHE A 328 15.07 25.51 -0.16
N ILE A 329 14.82 25.58 1.15
CA ILE A 329 13.48 25.64 1.75
C ILE A 329 12.80 26.98 1.43
N GLU A 330 13.51 28.10 1.60
CA GLU A 330 12.97 29.46 1.35
C GLU A 330 12.53 29.64 -0.10
N LYS A 331 13.28 29.09 -1.07
CA LYS A 331 12.94 29.09 -2.50
C LYS A 331 11.57 28.47 -2.79
N HIS A 332 11.14 27.51 -1.98
CA HIS A 332 9.89 26.76 -2.16
C HIS A 332 8.84 27.08 -1.10
N THR A 333 9.09 28.05 -0.23
CA THR A 333 8.12 28.50 0.78
C THR A 333 7.02 29.32 0.10
N THR A 334 5.77 28.92 0.30
CA THR A 334 4.59 29.65 -0.19
C THR A 334 4.10 30.64 0.85
N TYR A 335 3.51 31.73 0.37
CA TYR A 335 2.89 32.76 1.21
C TYR A 335 1.38 32.73 0.95
N GLY A 336 0.61 32.26 1.93
CA GLY A 336 -0.85 32.17 1.86
C GLY A 336 -1.54 33.04 2.92
N ASP A 337 -2.87 33.00 2.93
CA ASP A 337 -3.70 33.79 3.84
C ASP A 337 -3.49 33.42 5.33
N ALA A 338 -2.99 32.22 5.60
CA ALA A 338 -2.66 31.73 6.95
C ALA A 338 -1.20 31.97 7.37
N GLY A 339 -0.38 32.59 6.51
CA GLY A 339 1.03 32.88 6.77
C GLY A 339 2.00 32.17 5.82
N ARG A 340 3.23 31.96 6.28
CA ARG A 340 4.26 31.18 5.56
C ARG A 340 3.97 29.71 5.70
N GLU A 341 3.94 29.01 4.58
CA GLU A 341 3.79 27.57 4.50
C GLU A 341 5.13 26.97 4.02
N PHE A 342 5.77 26.20 4.89
CA PHE A 342 7.04 25.56 4.59
C PHE A 342 6.79 24.25 3.83
N PRO A 343 7.61 23.94 2.81
CA PRO A 343 7.55 22.64 2.14
C PRO A 343 7.91 21.49 3.10
N ASP A 344 7.29 20.33 2.91
CA ASP A 344 7.66 19.11 3.63
C ASP A 344 9.08 18.69 3.22
N LEU A 345 9.96 18.42 4.20
CA LEU A 345 11.35 18.05 3.96
C LEU A 345 11.61 16.58 4.29
N PHE A 346 12.32 15.90 3.40
CA PHE A 346 12.84 14.56 3.62
C PHE A 346 14.37 14.57 3.45
N LEU A 347 15.10 13.90 4.34
CA LEU A 347 16.55 13.75 4.24
C LEU A 347 16.92 12.28 4.02
N LEU A 348 17.72 12.02 2.99
CA LEU A 348 18.20 10.69 2.64
C LEU A 348 19.67 10.55 3.00
N PHE A 349 20.01 9.59 3.87
CA PHE A 349 21.39 9.29 4.28
C PHE A 349 21.52 7.81 4.67
N ARG A 350 22.65 7.18 4.32
CA ARG A 350 22.96 5.78 4.71
C ARG A 350 21.82 4.77 4.49
N GLY A 351 20.98 4.97 3.45
CA GLY A 351 19.85 4.09 3.14
C GLY A 351 18.57 4.37 3.92
N ARG A 352 18.54 5.44 4.72
CA ARG A 352 17.38 5.89 5.51
C ARG A 352 16.72 7.11 4.87
N ILE A 353 15.43 7.27 5.12
CA ILE A 353 14.63 8.46 4.79
C ILE A 353 14.15 9.03 6.12
N LEU A 354 14.64 10.21 6.50
CA LEU A 354 14.14 10.97 7.63
C LEU A 354 13.07 11.93 7.15
N ASP A 355 11.86 11.76 7.66
CA ASP A 355 10.71 12.64 7.41
C ASP A 355 10.71 13.79 8.43
N LEU A 356 10.75 15.02 7.93
CA LEU A 356 10.70 16.26 8.71
C LEU A 356 9.47 17.10 8.33
N SER A 357 8.45 16.47 7.73
CA SER A 357 7.16 17.10 7.42
C SER A 357 6.42 17.56 8.68
N GLY A 358 5.51 18.52 8.52
CA GLY A 358 4.67 19.04 9.61
C GLY A 358 5.37 19.95 10.63
N LEU A 359 6.67 20.22 10.49
CA LEU A 359 7.39 21.16 11.35
C LEU A 359 7.09 22.62 10.98
N ILE A 360 6.84 23.44 12.00
CA ILE A 360 6.21 24.76 11.86
C ILE A 360 7.23 25.88 11.60
N ASN A 361 8.53 25.63 11.86
CA ASN A 361 9.58 26.59 11.59
C ASN A 361 10.91 25.94 11.21
N LEU A 362 11.73 26.73 10.51
CA LEU A 362 13.03 26.30 9.99
C LEU A 362 14.04 25.93 11.09
N GLU A 363 13.98 26.58 12.25
CA GLU A 363 14.92 26.32 13.35
C GLU A 363 14.72 24.90 13.91
N GLN A 364 13.47 24.47 14.05
CA GLN A 364 13.13 23.10 14.46
C GLN A 364 13.60 22.07 13.43
N ILE A 365 13.35 22.33 12.14
CA ILE A 365 13.83 21.46 11.04
C ILE A 365 15.34 21.30 11.11
N GLN A 366 16.08 22.41 11.25
CA GLN A 366 17.54 22.40 11.31
C GLN A 366 18.07 21.69 12.56
N SER A 367 17.45 21.94 13.73
CA SER A 367 17.83 21.30 14.99
C SER A 367 17.67 19.78 14.91
N LEU A 368 16.50 19.30 14.46
CA LEU A 368 16.24 17.87 14.36
C LEU A 368 17.14 17.20 13.30
N ALA A 369 17.34 17.84 12.14
CA ALA A 369 18.26 17.37 11.12
C ALA A 369 19.70 17.23 11.66
N GLN A 370 20.18 18.17 12.47
CA GLN A 370 21.51 18.10 13.07
C GLN A 370 21.64 16.94 14.06
N VAL A 371 20.62 16.71 14.89
CA VAL A 371 20.60 15.62 15.87
C VAL A 371 20.65 14.26 15.16
N GLU A 372 19.82 14.06 14.13
CA GLU A 372 19.77 12.79 13.39
C GLU A 372 21.04 12.54 12.56
N LEU A 373 21.61 13.61 11.97
CA LEU A 373 22.83 13.53 11.19
C LEU A 373 24.11 13.60 12.04
N ALA A 374 24.03 13.61 13.38
CA ALA A 374 25.20 13.75 14.26
C ALA A 374 26.23 12.64 14.03
N SER A 375 25.76 11.43 13.72
CA SER A 375 26.63 10.26 13.44
C SER A 375 27.13 10.20 11.99
N VAL A 376 26.63 11.07 11.11
CA VAL A 376 26.99 11.14 9.68
C VAL A 376 28.15 12.11 9.52
N GLY A 377 29.24 11.66 8.89
CA GLY A 377 30.41 12.50 8.61
C GLY A 377 30.11 13.62 7.61
N ASP A 378 30.81 14.74 7.73
CA ASP A 378 30.53 15.96 6.95
C ASP A 378 30.66 15.78 5.43
N ASN A 379 31.51 14.85 5.00
CA ASN A 379 31.73 14.50 3.58
C ASN A 379 30.87 13.34 3.09
N GLU A 380 30.03 12.74 3.94
CA GLU A 380 29.16 11.64 3.51
C GLU A 380 28.02 12.16 2.61
N PRO A 381 27.57 11.36 1.62
CA PRO A 381 26.46 11.73 0.75
C PRO A 381 25.15 11.95 1.53
N LEU A 382 24.47 13.04 1.21
CA LEU A 382 23.16 13.42 1.72
C LEU A 382 22.30 13.93 0.56
N ALA A 383 21.00 13.65 0.57
CA ALA A 383 20.05 14.30 -0.31
C ALA A 383 18.88 14.88 0.50
N ALA A 384 18.47 16.10 0.16
CA ALA A 384 17.29 16.77 0.69
C ALA A 384 16.21 16.80 -0.40
N ILE A 385 15.02 16.35 -0.07
CA ILE A 385 13.86 16.32 -0.98
C ILE A 385 12.77 17.19 -0.37
N LEU A 386 12.22 18.11 -1.15
CA LEU A 386 11.08 18.94 -0.75
C LEU A 386 9.80 18.51 -1.47
N LYS A 387 8.67 18.56 -0.78
CA LYS A 387 7.31 18.45 -1.34
C LYS A 387 6.56 19.77 -1.14
N PHE A 388 5.91 20.25 -2.20
CA PHE A 388 5.22 21.56 -2.28
C PHE A 388 4.17 21.61 -3.40
#